data_AF-I4AMH3-F1
#
_entry.id   AF-I4AMH3-F1
#
_cell.length_a   1.000
_cell.length_b   1.000
_cell.length_c   1.000
_cell.angle_alpha   90.00
_cell.angle_beta   90.00
_cell.angle_gamma   90.00
#
_symmetry.space_group_name_H-M   'P 1'
#
loop_
_entity.id
_entity.type
_entity.pdbx_description
1 polymer ?
#
loop_
_entity_poly.entity_id
_entity_poly.type
_entity_poly.pdbx_seq_one_letter_code
_entity_poly.pdbx_strand_id
1 'polypeptide(L)'
;MFFNLKGSVQFREEIESWVKEGIISSEQSQKLSQKYQLPELGESPPFYRDSSFILKGVAILIGVAGLMLIIAQNWDDLPIFARMLTGLLPLFAAYIWGFLKLKQDEEQTAELAFLLASLLFGVNIMLQAQIFHISSYFPNGVLWWILGTMPTMIYFRSKIIAIIFQGLFILWVSLQMEYMQFSIWSPILVLLFGYMLYIRPNILLLIGMFISLYLAFMNGISAIYQERFFRIVDEGYYIFGLSYLLLFLGIFQFLKDKYSDFIQRNFQNLLRFAFIFVLFLFTFKDIIEEITHDRGIKSYIYGKTEINYLVIGIMAIICILIYVYSVFIKAQKINFKTVLPLVLLVLLSVPLIIFSQDYDQKLAFFYNVVLLILSIWKIYDGIHNQQKGDFMTGIFYLLMLALARYFDLFENYVITGILFIVLGMGLYFINNFWNKKFSK
;
A
#
# COMPACT_ATOMS: atom_id res chain seq x y z
N MET A 1 10.75 -5.01 -26.95
CA MET A 1 11.34 -6.30 -26.51
C MET A 1 12.71 -6.14 -25.83
N PHE A 2 13.61 -5.25 -26.28
CA PHE A 2 14.99 -5.14 -25.76
C PHE A 2 15.18 -4.46 -24.37
N PHE A 3 14.12 -3.96 -23.72
CA PHE A 3 14.24 -3.27 -22.42
C PHE A 3 14.50 -4.24 -21.23
N ASN A 4 14.22 -5.54 -21.37
CA ASN A 4 14.37 -6.52 -20.28
C ASN A 4 15.77 -7.14 -20.16
N LEU A 5 16.69 -6.86 -21.08
CA LEU A 5 18.03 -7.45 -21.06
C LEU A 5 19.04 -6.64 -20.25
N LYS A 6 18.72 -5.37 -19.97
CA LYS A 6 19.62 -4.46 -19.26
C LYS A 6 19.69 -4.84 -17.78
N GLY A 7 20.88 -5.19 -17.28
CA GLY A 7 21.09 -5.62 -15.88
C GLY A 7 20.50 -6.98 -15.50
N SER A 8 20.17 -7.85 -16.46
CA SER A 8 19.59 -9.18 -16.19
C SER A 8 20.66 -10.21 -15.83
N VAL A 9 20.51 -10.88 -14.67
CA VAL A 9 21.39 -11.98 -14.24
C VAL A 9 21.24 -13.20 -15.15
N GLN A 10 20.00 -13.56 -15.49
CA GLN A 10 19.70 -14.69 -16.39
C GLN A 10 20.37 -14.50 -17.76
N PHE A 11 20.37 -13.28 -18.28
CA PHE A 11 21.00 -13.01 -19.57
C PHE A 11 22.53 -13.10 -19.50
N ARG A 12 23.14 -12.80 -18.35
CA ARG A 12 24.58 -13.01 -18.15
C ARG A 12 24.94 -14.50 -18.05
N GLU A 13 24.13 -15.29 -17.34
CA GLU A 13 24.29 -16.74 -17.27
C GLU A 13 24.16 -17.40 -18.65
N GLU A 14 23.24 -16.90 -19.47
CA GLU A 14 23.04 -17.36 -20.86
C GLU A 14 24.23 -16.97 -21.75
N ILE A 15 24.75 -15.74 -21.64
CA ILE A 15 25.99 -15.32 -22.33
C ILE A 15 27.18 -16.18 -21.91
N GLU A 16 27.29 -16.57 -20.63
CA GLU A 16 28.34 -17.47 -20.16
C GLU A 16 28.19 -18.90 -20.70
N SER A 17 26.95 -19.38 -20.83
CA SER A 17 26.67 -20.65 -21.52
C SER A 17 27.17 -20.59 -22.96
N TRP A 18 26.90 -19.49 -23.68
CA TRP A 18 27.36 -19.32 -25.06
C TRP A 18 28.88 -19.23 -25.21
N VAL A 19 29.59 -18.69 -24.21
CA VAL A 19 31.06 -18.75 -24.19
C VAL A 19 31.55 -20.18 -23.96
N LYS A 20 30.95 -20.93 -23.02
CA LYS A 20 31.29 -22.34 -22.75
C LYS A 20 30.98 -23.26 -23.93
N GLU A 21 29.90 -22.98 -24.64
CA GLU A 21 29.46 -23.70 -25.84
C GLU A 21 30.25 -23.29 -27.09
N GLY A 22 31.13 -22.29 -27.00
CA GLY A 22 31.96 -21.81 -28.12
C GLY A 22 31.19 -21.03 -29.18
N ILE A 23 29.96 -20.61 -28.88
CA ILE A 23 29.09 -19.83 -29.79
C ILE A 23 29.62 -18.40 -29.93
N ILE A 24 30.19 -17.84 -28.86
CA ILE A 24 30.78 -16.49 -28.84
C ILE A 24 32.15 -16.49 -28.14
N SER A 25 33.01 -15.52 -28.50
CA SER A 25 34.31 -15.34 -27.84
C SER A 25 34.18 -14.59 -26.50
N SER A 26 35.16 -14.75 -25.62
CA SER A 26 35.21 -14.03 -24.34
C SER A 26 35.23 -12.50 -24.53
N GLU A 27 35.83 -12.02 -25.63
CA GLU A 27 35.86 -10.60 -26.00
C GLU A 27 34.48 -10.07 -26.45
N GLN A 28 33.70 -10.91 -27.15
CA GLN A 28 32.31 -10.60 -27.52
C GLN A 28 31.39 -10.59 -26.29
N SER A 29 31.60 -11.51 -25.34
CA SER A 29 30.89 -11.54 -24.06
C SER A 29 31.11 -10.26 -23.25
N GLN A 30 32.34 -9.75 -23.19
CA GLN A 30 32.64 -8.47 -22.53
C GLN A 30 31.94 -7.28 -23.20
N LYS A 31 31.95 -7.22 -24.54
CA LYS A 31 31.22 -6.18 -25.30
C LYS A 31 29.72 -6.23 -25.07
N LEU A 32 29.12 -7.43 -25.02
CA LEU A 32 27.69 -7.61 -24.71
C LEU A 32 27.38 -7.22 -23.26
N SER A 33 28.23 -7.60 -22.31
CA SER A 33 28.09 -7.26 -20.90
C SER A 33 28.15 -5.76 -20.65
N GLN A 34 29.06 -5.05 -21.33
CA GLN A 34 29.14 -3.59 -21.26
C GLN A 34 27.94 -2.91 -21.94
N LYS A 35 27.53 -3.40 -23.12
CA LYS A 35 26.39 -2.83 -23.87
C LYS A 35 25.08 -2.91 -23.07
N TYR A 36 24.86 -4.01 -22.36
CA TYR A 36 23.65 -4.25 -21.57
C TYR A 36 23.83 -3.99 -20.06
N GLN A 37 24.98 -3.47 -19.62
CA GLN A 37 25.26 -3.13 -18.21
C GLN A 37 24.95 -4.31 -17.27
N LEU A 38 25.47 -5.50 -17.59
CA LEU A 38 25.19 -6.72 -16.83
C LEU A 38 25.99 -6.74 -15.51
N PRO A 39 25.38 -7.18 -14.39
CA PRO A 39 26.01 -7.22 -13.07
C PRO A 39 27.24 -8.14 -13.05
N GLU A 40 28.23 -7.85 -12.21
CA GLU A 40 29.48 -8.64 -12.14
C GLU A 40 29.26 -10.04 -11.51
N LEU A 41 30.15 -10.99 -11.84
CA LEU A 41 30.11 -12.37 -11.33
C LEU A 41 30.19 -12.38 -9.80
N GLY A 42 29.11 -12.83 -9.14
CA GLY A 42 29.00 -12.88 -7.67
C GLY A 42 28.22 -11.73 -7.04
N GLU A 43 27.78 -10.73 -7.80
CA GLU A 43 26.81 -9.75 -7.29
C GLU A 43 25.44 -10.42 -7.07
N SER A 44 24.88 -10.23 -5.88
CA SER A 44 23.53 -10.73 -5.57
C SER A 44 22.50 -10.17 -6.56
N PRO A 45 21.51 -10.96 -7.01
CA PRO A 45 20.50 -10.48 -7.94
C PRO A 45 19.84 -9.20 -7.45
N PRO A 46 19.42 -8.27 -8.33
CA PRO A 46 18.82 -7.00 -7.94
C PRO A 46 17.66 -7.16 -6.93
N PHE A 47 16.87 -8.23 -7.08
CA PHE A 47 15.79 -8.57 -6.16
C PHE A 47 16.26 -8.94 -4.74
N TYR A 48 17.40 -9.63 -4.59
CA TYR A 48 18.00 -9.95 -3.29
C TYR A 48 18.65 -8.71 -2.65
N ARG A 49 19.22 -7.82 -3.47
CA ARG A 49 19.77 -6.54 -3.00
C ARG A 49 18.66 -5.62 -2.50
N ASP A 50 17.58 -5.48 -3.27
CA ASP A 50 16.39 -4.69 -2.91
C ASP A 50 15.68 -5.26 -1.68
N SER A 51 15.51 -6.58 -1.57
CA SER A 51 14.89 -7.21 -0.39
C SER A 51 15.74 -7.08 0.87
N SER A 52 17.08 -7.15 0.75
CA SER A 52 17.99 -6.92 1.88
C SER A 52 17.93 -5.48 2.39
N PHE A 53 17.77 -4.50 1.50
CA PHE A 53 17.61 -3.10 1.89
C PHE A 53 16.24 -2.88 2.56
N ILE A 54 15.17 -3.44 2.02
CA ILE A 54 13.83 -3.37 2.63
C ILE A 54 13.86 -3.94 4.04
N LEU A 55 14.47 -5.11 4.22
CA LEU A 55 14.59 -5.76 5.54
C LEU A 55 15.37 -4.89 6.54
N LYS A 56 16.46 -4.24 6.09
CA LYS A 56 17.23 -3.28 6.90
C LYS A 56 16.40 -2.03 7.24
N GLY A 57 15.60 -1.52 6.31
CA GLY A 57 14.68 -0.40 6.56
C GLY A 57 13.60 -0.75 7.60
N VAL A 58 13.02 -1.96 7.52
CA VAL A 58 12.06 -2.46 8.51
C VAL A 58 12.73 -2.64 9.87
N ALA A 59 13.94 -3.19 9.92
CA ALA A 59 14.71 -3.32 11.15
C ALA A 59 15.00 -1.95 11.80
N ILE A 60 15.30 -0.93 11.00
CA ILE A 60 15.45 0.45 11.47
C ILE A 60 14.15 0.96 12.09
N LEU A 61 12.99 0.75 11.44
CA LEU A 61 11.69 1.17 12.00
C LEU A 61 11.41 0.50 13.35
N ILE A 62 11.63 -0.81 13.44
CA ILE A 62 11.48 -1.56 14.69
C ILE A 62 12.46 -1.04 15.77
N GLY A 63 13.71 -0.77 15.39
CA GLY A 63 14.71 -0.23 16.29
C GLY A 63 14.35 1.16 16.83
N VAL A 64 13.84 2.05 15.97
CA VAL A 64 13.35 3.38 16.37
C VAL A 64 12.14 3.26 17.29
N ALA A 65 11.20 2.36 17.00
CA ALA A 65 10.06 2.09 17.87
C ALA A 65 10.49 1.55 19.24
N GLY A 66 11.46 0.62 19.28
CA GLY A 66 12.04 0.10 20.52
C GLY A 66 12.74 1.19 21.34
N LEU A 67 13.51 2.06 20.68
CA LEU A 67 14.13 3.21 21.34
C LEU A 67 13.08 4.13 21.97
N MET A 68 11.99 4.41 21.26
CA MET A 68 10.88 5.22 21.77
C MET A 68 10.24 4.62 23.03
N LEU A 69 10.04 3.30 23.06
CA LEU A 69 9.49 2.62 24.24
C LEU A 69 10.42 2.71 25.45
N ILE A 70 11.73 2.57 25.25
CA ILE A 70 12.73 2.71 26.32
C ILE A 70 12.74 4.14 26.87
N ILE A 71 12.69 5.14 25.99
CA ILE A 71 12.61 6.55 26.37
C ILE A 71 11.32 6.83 27.13
N ALA A 72 10.19 6.30 26.66
CA ALA A 72 8.87 6.48 27.29
C ALA A 72 8.84 5.88 28.71
N GLN A 73 9.46 4.73 28.93
CA GLN A 73 9.49 4.07 30.25
C GLN A 73 10.26 4.88 31.31
N ASN A 74 11.30 5.62 30.92
CA ASN A 74 12.13 6.41 31.83
C ASN A 74 11.80 7.91 31.78
N TRP A 75 10.67 8.28 31.18
CA TRP A 75 10.39 9.66 30.79
C TRP A 75 10.29 10.61 31.98
N ASP A 76 9.57 10.20 33.02
CA ASP A 76 9.25 11.07 34.16
C ASP A 76 10.49 11.44 34.97
N ASP A 77 11.46 10.54 35.07
CA ASP A 77 12.68 10.71 35.87
C ASP A 77 13.75 11.60 35.20
N LEU A 78 13.61 11.87 33.89
CA LEU A 78 14.62 12.62 33.15
C LEU A 78 14.43 14.14 33.29
N PRO A 79 15.48 14.93 33.57
CA PRO A 79 15.40 16.40 33.46
C PRO A 79 15.22 16.83 32.00
N ILE A 80 14.64 18.02 31.77
CA ILE A 80 14.30 18.55 30.43
C ILE A 80 15.47 18.44 29.45
N PHE A 81 16.68 18.84 29.87
CA PHE A 81 17.87 18.78 29.02
C PHE A 81 18.22 17.34 28.60
N ALA A 82 18.09 16.37 29.50
CA ALA A 82 18.32 14.97 29.18
C ALA A 82 17.25 14.44 28.21
N ARG A 83 15.97 14.79 28.40
CA ARG A 83 14.87 14.44 27.47
C ARG A 83 15.10 15.00 26.06
N MET A 84 15.69 16.19 25.94
CA MET A 84 16.04 16.73 24.61
C MET A 84 17.17 15.93 23.96
N LEU A 85 18.19 15.57 24.74
CA LEU A 85 19.34 14.83 24.24
C LEU A 85 19.01 13.40 23.82
N THR A 86 18.04 12.73 24.46
CA THR A 86 17.60 11.38 24.04
C THR A 86 17.07 11.36 22.61
N GLY A 87 16.45 12.46 22.14
CA GLY A 87 16.07 12.61 20.74
C GLY A 87 17.19 13.13 19.84
N LEU A 88 17.98 14.11 20.30
CA LEU A 88 18.96 14.82 19.45
C LEU A 88 20.21 13.99 19.18
N LEU A 89 20.73 13.26 20.18
CA LEU A 89 21.98 12.50 20.02
C LEU A 89 21.85 11.40 18.96
N PRO A 90 20.81 10.55 18.94
CA PRO A 90 20.66 9.55 17.89
C PRO A 90 20.53 10.16 16.50
N LEU A 91 19.82 11.29 16.39
CA LEU A 91 19.64 12.01 15.12
C LEU A 91 20.98 12.50 14.56
N PHE A 92 21.77 13.21 15.38
CA PHE A 92 23.08 13.69 14.96
C PHE A 92 24.04 12.53 14.67
N ALA A 93 24.02 11.47 15.48
CA ALA A 93 24.83 10.28 15.25
C ALA A 93 24.49 9.63 13.88
N ALA A 94 23.21 9.51 13.54
CA ALA A 94 22.78 8.96 12.25
C ALA A 94 23.25 9.81 11.06
N TYR A 95 23.14 11.15 11.14
CA TYR A 95 23.65 12.04 10.10
C TYR A 95 25.18 11.98 9.98
N ILE A 96 25.90 12.07 11.09
CA ILE A 96 27.37 11.98 11.10
C ILE A 96 27.81 10.65 10.48
N TRP A 97 27.17 9.54 10.87
CA TRP A 97 27.47 8.24 10.31
C TRP A 97 27.20 8.19 8.80
N GLY A 98 26.08 8.74 8.34
CA GLY A 98 25.76 8.86 6.92
C GLY A 98 26.82 9.63 6.13
N PHE A 99 27.25 10.80 6.63
CA PHE A 99 28.30 11.59 5.98
C PHE A 99 29.67 10.90 6.00
N LEU A 100 30.03 10.20 7.07
CA LEU A 100 31.26 9.40 7.13
C LEU A 100 31.23 8.28 6.09
N LYS A 101 30.09 7.62 5.91
CA LYS A 101 29.92 6.56 4.91
C LYS A 101 29.92 7.07 3.48
N LEU A 102 29.40 8.28 3.22
CA LEU A 102 29.57 8.95 1.93
C LEU A 102 31.05 9.23 1.62
N LYS A 103 31.84 9.66 2.62
CA LYS A 103 33.29 9.89 2.43
C LYS A 103 34.09 8.59 2.20
N GLN A 104 33.53 7.45 2.58
CA GLN A 104 34.13 6.11 2.38
C GLN A 104 33.64 5.44 1.09
N ASP A 105 32.89 6.15 0.23
CA ASP A 105 32.24 5.63 -0.98
C ASP A 105 31.27 4.45 -0.71
N GLU A 106 30.81 4.29 0.52
CA GLU A 106 29.79 3.30 0.92
C GLU A 106 28.36 3.86 0.77
N GLU A 107 27.94 4.09 -0.48
CA GLU A 107 26.68 4.79 -0.79
C GLU A 107 25.43 4.11 -0.20
N GLN A 108 25.37 2.77 -0.20
CA GLN A 108 24.21 2.04 0.36
C GLN A 108 24.11 2.18 1.88
N THR A 109 25.24 2.12 2.59
CA THR A 109 25.27 2.28 4.05
C THR A 109 24.93 3.73 4.42
N ALA A 110 25.44 4.69 3.65
CA ALA A 110 25.07 6.08 3.79
C ALA A 110 23.56 6.29 3.59
N GLU A 111 22.98 5.73 2.53
CA GLU A 111 21.54 5.81 2.24
C GLU A 111 20.70 5.32 3.43
N LEU A 112 21.07 4.18 4.03
CA LEU A 112 20.39 3.65 5.22
C LEU A 112 20.55 4.56 6.45
N ALA A 113 21.73 5.13 6.66
CA ALA A 113 21.98 6.05 7.75
C ALA A 113 21.18 7.36 7.61
N PHE A 114 21.06 7.90 6.40
CA PHE A 114 20.23 9.06 6.12
C PHE A 114 18.73 8.75 6.18
N LEU A 115 18.31 7.53 5.83
CA LEU A 115 16.93 7.06 6.07
C LEU A 115 16.63 7.00 7.58
N LEU A 116 17.52 6.41 8.38
CA LEU A 116 17.42 6.41 9.84
C LEU A 116 17.35 7.83 10.40
N ALA A 117 18.24 8.73 9.96
CA ALA A 117 18.23 10.13 10.37
C ALA A 117 16.91 10.81 10.00
N SER A 118 16.36 10.51 8.83
CA SER A 118 15.06 11.06 8.41
C SER A 118 13.92 10.61 9.32
N LEU A 119 13.93 9.36 9.80
CA LEU A 119 12.93 8.88 10.75
C LEU A 119 13.11 9.49 12.14
N LEU A 120 14.35 9.54 12.62
CA LEU A 120 14.69 10.17 13.91
C LEU A 120 14.37 11.66 13.93
N PHE A 121 14.41 12.34 12.77
CA PHE A 121 14.03 13.74 12.66
C PHE A 121 12.54 13.96 13.01
N GLY A 122 11.64 13.13 12.48
CA GLY A 122 10.23 13.16 12.83
C GLY A 122 9.96 12.85 14.30
N VAL A 123 10.63 11.82 14.80
CA VAL A 123 10.62 11.49 16.24
C VAL A 123 11.05 12.68 17.08
N ASN A 124 12.12 13.37 16.68
CA ASN A 124 12.60 14.56 17.40
C ASN A 124 11.53 15.67 17.38
N ILE A 125 10.92 15.98 16.24
CA ILE A 125 9.84 16.98 16.16
C ILE A 125 8.73 16.67 17.17
N MET A 126 8.27 15.42 17.23
CA MET A 126 7.21 15.00 18.15
C MET A 126 7.65 15.07 19.63
N LEU A 127 8.86 14.58 19.93
CA LEU A 127 9.40 14.62 21.29
C LEU A 127 9.59 16.05 21.79
N GLN A 128 10.15 16.94 20.97
CA GLN A 128 10.32 18.35 21.36
C GLN A 128 8.97 19.05 21.54
N ALA A 129 8.00 18.77 20.67
CA ALA A 129 6.64 19.30 20.82
C ALA A 129 6.02 18.87 22.17
N GLN A 130 6.26 17.63 22.60
CA GLN A 130 5.81 17.14 23.90
C GLN A 130 6.56 17.79 25.08
N ILE A 131 7.90 17.88 25.02
CA ILE A 131 8.74 18.46 26.09
C ILE A 131 8.38 19.93 26.34
N PHE A 132 8.17 20.71 25.28
CA PHE A 132 7.88 22.13 25.37
C PHE A 132 6.39 22.47 25.37
N HIS A 133 5.51 21.46 25.48
CA HIS A 133 4.06 21.62 25.46
C HIS A 133 3.57 22.48 24.27
N ILE A 134 4.15 22.25 23.08
CA ILE A 134 3.78 22.99 21.87
C ILE A 134 2.39 22.51 21.42
N SER A 135 1.35 23.26 21.79
CA SER A 135 -0.04 23.02 21.40
C SER A 135 -0.34 23.55 19.98
N SER A 136 0.51 23.20 19.02
CA SER A 136 0.40 23.69 17.64
C SER A 136 -0.51 22.83 16.78
N TYR A 137 -0.89 23.39 15.63
CA TYR A 137 -1.51 22.68 14.52
C TYR A 137 -0.68 21.45 14.10
N PHE A 138 -1.11 20.26 14.53
CA PHE A 138 -0.35 19.00 14.39
C PHE A 138 0.16 18.71 12.96
N PRO A 139 -0.60 18.98 11.87
CA PRO A 139 -0.11 18.75 10.51
C PRO A 139 1.16 19.55 10.17
N ASN A 140 1.43 20.68 10.83
CA ASN A 140 2.68 21.42 10.58
C ASN A 140 3.91 20.61 10.98
N GLY A 141 3.85 19.83 12.06
CA GLY A 141 4.97 18.97 12.46
C GLY A 141 5.34 17.96 11.38
N VAL A 142 4.33 17.32 10.77
CA VAL A 142 4.54 16.37 9.66
C VAL A 142 5.01 17.08 8.40
N LEU A 143 4.54 18.30 8.10
CA LEU A 143 5.06 19.09 6.98
C LEU A 143 6.55 19.39 7.13
N TRP A 144 6.95 19.86 8.32
CA TRP A 144 8.36 20.15 8.61
C TRP A 144 9.21 18.89 8.54
N TRP A 145 8.67 17.74 8.95
CA TRP A 145 9.32 16.46 8.76
C TRP A 145 9.56 16.18 7.27
N ILE A 146 8.53 16.28 6.43
CA ILE A 146 8.66 16.07 4.97
C ILE A 146 9.71 17.02 4.37
N LEU A 147 9.60 18.31 4.66
CA LEU A 147 10.51 19.33 4.10
C LEU A 147 11.95 19.15 4.58
N GLY A 148 12.17 18.88 5.86
CA GLY A 148 13.51 18.71 6.43
C GLY A 148 14.22 17.45 5.91
N THR A 149 13.47 16.45 5.50
CA THR A 149 14.01 15.18 5.01
C THR A 149 14.02 15.09 3.48
N MET A 150 13.33 16.00 2.78
CA MET A 150 13.24 16.06 1.32
C MET A 150 14.60 16.04 0.59
N PRO A 151 15.66 16.72 1.06
CA PRO A 151 16.98 16.63 0.45
C PRO A 151 17.52 15.20 0.36
N THR A 152 17.28 14.37 1.39
CA THR A 152 17.69 12.96 1.41
C THR A 152 17.04 12.19 0.27
N MET A 153 15.73 12.35 0.08
CA MET A 153 14.98 11.69 -0.99
C MET A 153 15.51 12.08 -2.38
N ILE A 154 15.80 13.37 -2.58
CA ILE A 154 16.29 13.90 -3.87
C ILE A 154 17.72 13.45 -4.17
N TYR A 155 18.59 13.41 -3.16
CA TYR A 155 19.98 13.03 -3.32
C TYR A 155 20.12 11.55 -3.69
N PHE A 156 19.60 10.64 -2.85
CA PHE A 156 19.75 9.20 -3.07
C PHE A 156 18.85 8.65 -4.19
N ARG A 157 17.77 9.38 -4.53
CA ARG A 157 16.77 8.95 -5.54
C ARG A 157 16.30 7.52 -5.29
N SER A 158 16.18 7.14 -4.02
CA SER A 158 15.83 5.79 -3.60
C SER A 158 14.33 5.57 -3.69
N LYS A 159 13.94 4.42 -4.24
CA LYS A 159 12.52 4.03 -4.34
C LYS A 159 11.90 3.90 -2.95
N ILE A 160 12.65 3.37 -1.99
CA ILE A 160 12.14 3.07 -0.64
C ILE A 160 11.97 4.35 0.16
N ILE A 161 12.96 5.24 0.09
CA ILE A 161 12.86 6.58 0.70
C ILE A 161 11.66 7.32 0.10
N ALA A 162 11.50 7.31 -1.23
CA ALA A 162 10.36 7.94 -1.88
C ALA A 162 9.00 7.33 -1.45
N ILE A 163 8.89 6.02 -1.28
CA ILE A 163 7.67 5.35 -0.79
C ILE A 163 7.35 5.79 0.65
N ILE A 164 8.36 5.82 1.53
CA ILE A 164 8.19 6.26 2.93
C ILE A 164 7.71 7.71 2.98
N PHE A 165 8.30 8.59 2.16
CA PHE A 165 7.92 9.99 2.08
C PHE A 165 6.52 10.19 1.53
N GLN A 166 6.11 9.34 0.59
CA GLN A 166 4.76 9.33 0.08
C GLN A 166 3.75 8.89 1.16
N GLY A 167 4.13 7.94 2.02
CA GLY A 167 3.39 7.60 3.23
C GLY A 167 3.26 8.79 4.20
N LEU A 168 4.36 9.51 4.44
CA LEU A 168 4.35 10.74 5.26
C LEU A 168 3.44 11.82 4.66
N PHE A 169 3.46 11.98 3.34
CA PHE A 169 2.55 12.90 2.65
C PHE A 169 1.09 12.51 2.82
N ILE A 170 0.76 11.22 2.65
CA ILE A 170 -0.61 10.71 2.85
C ILE A 170 -1.06 11.03 4.27
N LEU A 171 -0.24 10.71 5.29
CA LEU A 171 -0.52 11.07 6.68
C LEU A 171 -0.75 12.57 6.84
N TRP A 172 0.15 13.40 6.30
CA TRP A 172 0.06 14.85 6.39
C TRP A 172 -1.23 15.40 5.79
N VAL A 173 -1.57 15.02 4.55
CA VAL A 173 -2.80 15.51 3.89
C VAL A 173 -4.05 14.99 4.58
N SER A 174 -4.06 13.74 5.07
CA SER A 174 -5.17 13.22 5.86
C SER A 174 -5.43 14.07 7.10
N LEU A 175 -4.38 14.46 7.82
CA LEU A 175 -4.54 15.37 8.96
C LEU A 175 -5.01 16.76 8.49
N GLN A 176 -4.49 17.30 7.38
CA GLN A 176 -5.01 18.56 6.81
C GLN A 176 -6.51 18.49 6.49
N MET A 177 -7.00 17.33 6.04
CA MET A 177 -8.43 17.09 5.80
C MET A 177 -9.24 17.05 7.08
N GLU A 178 -8.73 16.41 8.13
CA GLU A 178 -9.37 16.38 9.45
C GLU A 178 -9.57 17.80 10.00
N TYR A 179 -8.56 18.65 9.87
CA TYR A 179 -8.65 20.06 10.27
C TYR A 179 -9.32 20.97 9.23
N MET A 180 -9.72 20.43 8.08
CA MET A 180 -10.40 21.15 7.00
C MET A 180 -9.59 22.34 6.45
N GLN A 181 -8.27 22.21 6.42
CA GLN A 181 -7.35 23.25 5.98
C GLN A 181 -6.75 22.93 4.61
N PHE A 182 -6.77 23.92 3.73
CA PHE A 182 -6.00 23.87 2.49
C PHE A 182 -4.53 24.12 2.75
N SER A 183 -3.65 23.45 2.01
CA SER A 183 -2.23 23.77 1.97
C SER A 183 -1.66 23.76 0.56
N ILE A 184 -0.99 24.85 0.18
CA ILE A 184 -0.32 25.00 -1.12
C ILE A 184 0.83 24.00 -1.32
N TRP A 185 1.32 23.39 -0.23
CA TRP A 185 2.34 22.34 -0.30
C TRP A 185 1.81 21.04 -0.91
N SER A 186 0.49 20.81 -0.92
CA SER A 186 -0.09 19.58 -1.45
C SER A 186 0.17 19.34 -2.94
N PRO A 187 -0.09 20.29 -3.87
CA PRO A 187 0.27 20.10 -5.28
C PRO A 187 1.79 20.03 -5.50
N ILE A 188 2.59 20.77 -4.73
CA ILE A 188 4.06 20.81 -4.88
C ILE A 188 4.67 19.44 -4.56
N LEU A 189 4.27 18.84 -3.44
CA LEU A 189 4.77 17.52 -3.02
C LEU A 189 4.30 16.41 -3.97
N VAL A 190 3.09 16.51 -4.52
CA VAL A 190 2.63 15.56 -5.55
C VAL A 190 3.49 15.63 -6.81
N LEU A 191 3.82 16.84 -7.31
CA LEU A 191 4.70 16.98 -8.47
C LEU A 191 6.08 16.36 -8.22
N LEU A 192 6.60 16.49 -7.00
CA LEU A 192 7.86 15.86 -6.59
C LEU A 192 7.79 14.32 -6.64
N PHE A 193 6.71 13.71 -6.16
CA PHE A 193 6.51 12.26 -6.28
C PHE A 193 6.34 11.83 -7.74
N GLY A 194 5.68 12.64 -8.56
CA GLY A 194 5.59 12.43 -10.01
C GLY A 194 6.96 12.44 -10.69
N TYR A 195 7.83 13.37 -10.30
CA TYR A 195 9.22 13.41 -10.76
C TYR A 195 10.02 12.19 -10.31
N MET A 196 9.89 11.76 -9.05
CA MET A 196 10.56 10.55 -8.55
C MET A 196 10.08 9.29 -9.29
N LEU A 197 8.79 9.18 -9.56
CA LEU A 197 8.21 8.09 -10.34
C LEU A 197 8.72 8.08 -11.79
N TYR A 198 8.92 9.26 -12.40
CA TYR A 198 9.47 9.39 -13.74
C TYR A 198 10.92 8.89 -13.82
N ILE A 199 11.77 9.22 -12.84
CA ILE A 199 13.18 8.79 -12.83
C ILE A 199 13.34 7.34 -12.38
N ARG A 200 12.55 6.90 -11.40
CA ARG A 200 12.64 5.57 -10.79
C ARG A 200 11.26 4.90 -10.81
N PRO A 201 10.79 4.40 -11.97
CA PRO A 201 9.50 3.76 -12.06
C PRO A 201 9.40 2.56 -11.11
N ASN A 202 8.37 2.57 -10.28
CA ASN A 202 8.07 1.51 -9.32
C ASN A 202 6.55 1.44 -9.10
N ILE A 203 6.03 0.22 -8.95
CA ILE A 203 4.59 0.01 -8.80
C ILE A 203 4.03 0.60 -7.50
N LEU A 204 4.78 0.56 -6.40
CA LEU A 204 4.36 1.14 -5.12
C LEU A 204 4.36 2.66 -5.18
N LEU A 205 5.36 3.26 -5.83
CA LEU A 205 5.38 4.71 -6.10
C LEU A 205 4.23 5.13 -7.02
N LEU A 206 3.88 4.30 -8.01
CA LEU A 206 2.74 4.54 -8.88
C LEU A 206 1.44 4.54 -8.08
N ILE A 207 1.20 3.50 -7.29
CA ILE A 207 0.00 3.38 -6.43
C ILE A 207 -0.08 4.56 -5.46
N GLY A 208 1.02 4.83 -4.74
CA GLY A 208 1.08 5.95 -3.82
C GLY A 208 0.86 7.29 -4.52
N MET A 209 1.29 7.44 -5.78
CA MET A 209 1.10 8.67 -6.55
C MET A 209 -0.38 8.91 -6.84
N PHE A 210 -1.14 7.86 -7.15
CA PHE A 210 -2.59 7.97 -7.30
C PHE A 210 -3.27 8.35 -5.98
N ILE A 211 -2.92 7.70 -4.87
CA ILE A 211 -3.46 8.10 -3.56
C ILE A 211 -3.10 9.56 -3.26
N SER A 212 -1.86 9.96 -3.53
CA SER A 212 -1.38 11.32 -3.28
C SER A 212 -2.10 12.37 -4.13
N LEU A 213 -2.33 12.08 -5.41
CA LEU A 213 -3.08 12.94 -6.33
C LEU A 213 -4.54 13.10 -5.89
N TYR A 214 -5.20 12.01 -5.48
CA TYR A 214 -6.56 12.08 -4.93
C TYR A 214 -6.62 12.99 -3.70
N LEU A 215 -5.74 12.76 -2.73
CA LEU A 215 -5.73 13.52 -1.48
C LEU A 215 -5.35 14.99 -1.71
N ALA A 216 -4.39 15.28 -2.59
CA ALA A 216 -4.06 16.66 -2.95
C ALA A 216 -5.20 17.38 -3.67
N PHE A 217 -5.95 16.67 -4.51
CA PHE A 217 -7.13 17.23 -5.13
C PHE A 217 -8.22 17.53 -4.08
N MET A 218 -8.49 16.60 -3.17
CA MET A 218 -9.42 16.82 -2.05
C MET A 218 -8.98 18.00 -1.18
N ASN A 219 -7.68 18.14 -0.94
CA ASN A 219 -7.11 19.32 -0.28
C ASN A 219 -7.34 20.60 -1.08
N GLY A 220 -7.18 20.58 -2.41
CA GLY A 220 -7.51 21.71 -3.27
C GLY A 220 -8.98 22.12 -3.18
N ILE A 221 -9.92 21.17 -3.10
CA ILE A 221 -11.35 21.49 -2.93
C ILE A 221 -11.61 22.23 -1.61
N SER A 222 -10.88 21.89 -0.54
CA SER A 222 -11.00 22.57 0.76
C SER A 222 -10.65 24.07 0.69
N ALA A 223 -9.84 24.48 -0.31
CA ALA A 223 -9.50 25.88 -0.54
C ALA A 223 -10.68 26.72 -1.08
N ILE A 224 -11.58 26.09 -1.82
CA ILE A 224 -12.63 26.78 -2.59
C ILE A 224 -13.95 26.88 -1.80
N TYR A 225 -14.19 25.95 -0.86
CA TYR A 225 -15.50 25.80 -0.23
C TYR A 225 -15.45 25.63 1.30
N GLN A 226 -14.71 26.45 2.05
CA GLN A 226 -14.62 26.29 3.53
C GLN A 226 -15.97 26.08 4.26
N GLU A 227 -17.07 26.73 3.82
CA GLU A 227 -18.41 26.56 4.42
C GLU A 227 -19.31 25.50 3.74
N ARG A 228 -18.99 25.06 2.51
CA ARG A 228 -19.76 24.04 1.74
C ARG A 228 -19.01 22.71 1.55
N PHE A 229 -17.77 22.62 2.02
CA PHE A 229 -16.93 21.43 1.95
C PHE A 229 -17.59 20.27 2.69
N PHE A 230 -18.25 20.55 3.83
CA PHE A 230 -19.15 19.60 4.49
C PHE A 230 -20.12 18.97 3.49
N ARG A 231 -20.81 19.76 2.67
CA ARG A 231 -21.82 19.23 1.74
C ARG A 231 -21.23 18.40 0.59
N ILE A 232 -20.06 18.76 0.06
CA ILE A 232 -19.40 18.02 -1.04
C ILE A 232 -18.69 16.75 -0.53
N VAL A 233 -18.08 16.82 0.65
CA VAL A 233 -17.45 15.65 1.29
C VAL A 233 -18.53 14.71 1.86
N ASP A 234 -19.63 15.24 2.38
CA ASP A 234 -20.74 14.43 2.91
C ASP A 234 -21.54 13.71 1.81
N GLU A 235 -21.80 14.38 0.68
CA GLU A 235 -22.66 13.86 -0.40
C GLU A 235 -21.85 13.27 -1.59
N GLY A 236 -20.55 13.60 -1.70
CA GLY A 236 -19.76 13.34 -2.92
C GLY A 236 -18.46 12.57 -2.71
N TYR A 237 -18.01 12.30 -1.49
CA TYR A 237 -16.71 11.65 -1.25
C TYR A 237 -16.58 10.29 -1.94
N TYR A 238 -17.64 9.47 -1.89
CA TYR A 238 -17.68 8.17 -2.56
C TYR A 238 -17.70 8.32 -4.09
N ILE A 239 -18.55 9.22 -4.61
CA ILE A 239 -18.67 9.55 -6.03
C ILE A 239 -17.33 10.01 -6.60
N PHE A 240 -16.65 10.85 -5.84
CA PHE A 240 -15.37 11.41 -6.21
C PHE A 240 -14.25 10.37 -6.10
N GLY A 241 -14.23 9.58 -5.02
CA GLY A 241 -13.32 8.45 -4.83
C GLY A 241 -13.42 7.40 -5.93
N LEU A 242 -14.64 7.09 -6.40
CA LEU A 242 -14.80 6.15 -7.51
C LEU A 242 -14.53 6.79 -8.86
N SER A 243 -14.94 8.03 -9.09
CA SER A 243 -14.54 8.76 -10.31
C SER A 243 -13.00 8.79 -10.44
N TYR A 244 -12.31 8.94 -9.31
CA TYR A 244 -10.86 8.85 -9.22
C TYR A 244 -10.32 7.43 -9.47
N LEU A 245 -10.93 6.41 -8.88
CA LEU A 245 -10.57 5.00 -9.11
C LEU A 245 -10.77 4.61 -10.59
N LEU A 246 -11.83 5.08 -11.23
CA LEU A 246 -12.10 4.86 -12.65
C LEU A 246 -11.10 5.60 -13.54
N LEU A 247 -10.76 6.84 -13.19
CA LEU A 247 -9.71 7.61 -13.87
C LEU A 247 -8.36 6.87 -13.76
N PHE A 248 -8.05 6.30 -12.60
CA PHE A 248 -6.87 5.47 -12.41
C PHE A 248 -6.90 4.21 -13.28
N LEU A 249 -8.00 3.45 -13.26
CA LEU A 249 -8.17 2.28 -14.11
C LEU A 249 -8.06 2.63 -15.61
N GLY A 250 -8.60 3.77 -16.02
CA GLY A 250 -8.51 4.30 -17.38
C GLY A 250 -7.09 4.68 -17.79
N ILE A 251 -6.38 5.45 -16.95
CA ILE A 251 -4.97 5.82 -17.18
C ILE A 251 -4.10 4.56 -17.21
N PHE A 252 -4.31 3.61 -16.29
CA PHE A 252 -3.58 2.36 -16.28
C PHE A 252 -3.83 1.57 -17.57
N GLN A 253 -5.07 1.44 -18.01
CA GLN A 253 -5.41 0.73 -19.24
C GLN A 253 -4.73 1.34 -20.48
N PHE A 254 -4.54 2.66 -20.51
CA PHE A 254 -3.83 3.36 -21.58
C PHE A 254 -2.31 3.19 -21.48
N LEU A 255 -1.77 3.17 -20.27
CA LEU A 255 -0.33 3.06 -20.04
C LEU A 255 0.17 1.61 -20.01
N LYS A 256 -0.71 0.61 -19.87
CA LYS A 256 -0.30 -0.80 -19.67
C LYS A 256 0.62 -1.32 -20.77
N ASP A 257 0.41 -0.89 -22.02
CA ASP A 257 1.19 -1.35 -23.17
C ASP A 257 2.59 -0.70 -23.21
N LYS A 258 2.81 0.37 -22.44
CA LYS A 258 4.12 1.01 -22.24
C LYS A 258 4.89 0.41 -21.06
N TYR A 259 4.23 -0.41 -20.24
CA TYR A 259 4.82 -1.06 -19.07
C TYR A 259 4.97 -2.57 -19.33
N SER A 260 5.96 -3.21 -18.68
CA SER A 260 6.24 -4.64 -18.88
C SER A 260 5.07 -5.55 -18.48
N ASP A 261 4.95 -6.76 -19.07
CA ASP A 261 3.97 -7.80 -18.68
C ASP A 261 3.96 -8.10 -17.17
N PHE A 262 5.12 -7.95 -16.51
CA PHE A 262 5.27 -8.05 -15.06
C PHE A 262 4.40 -7.03 -14.31
N ILE A 263 4.33 -5.78 -14.80
CA ILE A 263 3.52 -4.70 -14.23
C ILE A 263 2.03 -5.00 -14.45
N GLN A 264 1.66 -5.49 -15.63
CA GLN A 264 0.27 -5.85 -15.93
C GLN A 264 -0.24 -6.97 -15.01
N ARG A 265 0.55 -8.04 -14.82
CA ARG A 265 0.18 -9.18 -13.96
C ARG A 265 0.09 -8.78 -12.48
N ASN A 266 1.06 -8.01 -11.98
CA ASN A 266 1.07 -7.60 -10.58
C ASN A 266 -0.03 -6.58 -10.26
N PHE A 267 -0.39 -5.71 -11.21
CA PHE A 267 -1.48 -4.77 -11.04
C PHE A 267 -2.84 -5.46 -10.96
N GLN A 268 -3.09 -6.48 -11.79
CA GLN A 268 -4.32 -7.27 -11.68
C GLN A 268 -4.41 -7.98 -10.33
N ASN A 269 -3.29 -8.51 -9.82
CA ASN A 269 -3.25 -9.12 -8.49
C ASN A 269 -3.48 -8.10 -7.37
N LEU A 270 -2.93 -6.89 -7.50
CA LEU A 270 -3.18 -5.79 -6.58
C LEU A 270 -4.66 -5.39 -6.57
N LEU A 271 -5.28 -5.21 -7.72
CA LEU A 271 -6.71 -4.89 -7.81
C LEU A 271 -7.58 -5.99 -7.19
N ARG A 272 -7.22 -7.27 -7.40
CA ARG A 272 -7.88 -8.41 -6.75
C ARG A 272 -7.72 -8.35 -5.23
N PHE A 273 -6.52 -8.05 -4.74
CA PHE A 273 -6.27 -7.91 -3.31
C PHE A 273 -7.05 -6.72 -2.71
N ALA A 274 -6.96 -5.55 -3.32
CA ALA A 274 -7.69 -4.35 -2.90
C ALA A 274 -9.21 -4.60 -2.87
N PHE A 275 -9.74 -5.30 -3.86
CA PHE A 275 -11.15 -5.68 -3.90
C PHE A 275 -11.54 -6.57 -2.71
N ILE A 276 -10.77 -7.65 -2.46
CA ILE A 276 -11.06 -8.55 -1.35
C ILE A 276 -10.84 -7.86 0.00
N PHE A 277 -9.86 -6.97 0.10
CA PHE A 277 -9.65 -6.15 1.28
C PHE A 277 -10.84 -5.24 1.55
N VAL A 278 -11.40 -4.59 0.53
CA VAL A 278 -12.64 -3.81 0.66
C VAL A 278 -13.81 -4.68 1.10
N LEU A 279 -13.99 -5.87 0.52
CA LEU A 279 -15.03 -6.81 0.98
C LEU A 279 -14.85 -7.19 2.44
N PHE A 280 -13.60 -7.39 2.87
CA PHE A 280 -13.26 -7.67 4.24
C PHE A 280 -13.58 -6.49 5.17
N LEU A 281 -13.29 -5.25 4.78
CA LEU A 281 -13.68 -4.07 5.56
C LEU A 281 -15.21 -3.98 5.72
N PHE A 282 -15.97 -4.28 4.66
CA PHE A 282 -17.43 -4.34 4.74
C PHE A 282 -17.98 -5.54 5.56
N THR A 283 -17.12 -6.41 6.10
CA THR A 283 -17.57 -7.41 7.09
C THR A 283 -17.73 -6.81 8.49
N PHE A 284 -17.17 -5.62 8.75
CA PHE A 284 -17.25 -4.93 10.04
C PHE A 284 -18.44 -3.98 10.07
N LYS A 285 -19.31 -4.16 11.07
CA LYS A 285 -20.48 -3.29 11.27
C LYS A 285 -20.05 -1.85 11.49
N ASP A 286 -19.04 -1.60 12.30
CA ASP A 286 -18.60 -0.23 12.64
C ASP A 286 -18.13 0.55 11.41
N ILE A 287 -17.44 -0.11 10.47
CA ILE A 287 -17.02 0.50 9.20
C ILE A 287 -18.25 0.83 8.34
N ILE A 288 -19.22 -0.07 8.29
CA ILE A 288 -20.49 0.19 7.60
C ILE A 288 -21.22 1.35 8.26
N GLU A 289 -21.31 1.37 9.58
CA GLU A 289 -21.96 2.40 10.39
C GLU A 289 -21.27 3.76 10.25
N GLU A 290 -19.95 3.81 10.13
CA GLU A 290 -19.23 5.06 9.84
C GLU A 290 -19.56 5.58 8.42
N ILE A 291 -19.72 4.65 7.47
CA ILE A 291 -20.12 4.97 6.09
C ILE A 291 -21.59 5.39 6.00
N THR A 292 -22.48 4.83 6.83
CA THR A 292 -23.94 4.93 6.72
C THR A 292 -24.59 5.86 7.75
N HIS A 293 -24.09 5.87 8.98
CA HIS A 293 -24.72 6.45 10.18
C HIS A 293 -24.13 7.81 10.57
N ASP A 294 -22.82 8.04 10.40
CA ASP A 294 -22.15 9.30 10.79
C ASP A 294 -22.62 10.53 9.96
N ARG A 295 -23.41 10.31 8.91
CA ARG A 295 -24.00 11.36 8.07
C ARG A 295 -25.52 11.20 7.85
N GLY A 296 -26.13 10.18 8.46
CA GLY A 296 -27.52 9.77 8.26
C GLY A 296 -28.53 10.54 9.13
N ILE A 297 -28.24 10.76 10.41
CA ILE A 297 -29.24 11.32 11.33
C ILE A 297 -29.56 12.79 11.00
N LYS A 298 -28.56 13.59 10.59
CA LYS A 298 -28.81 14.96 10.11
C LYS A 298 -29.35 15.03 8.68
N SER A 299 -29.13 14.01 7.83
CA SER A 299 -29.59 14.00 6.43
C SER A 299 -30.99 13.40 6.23
N TYR A 300 -31.46 12.56 7.16
CA TYR A 300 -32.81 11.98 7.15
C TYR A 300 -33.90 13.06 7.23
N ILE A 301 -33.64 14.16 7.94
CA ILE A 301 -34.53 15.32 8.06
C ILE A 301 -34.62 16.12 6.74
N TYR A 302 -33.66 15.98 5.82
CA TYR A 302 -33.57 16.76 4.58
C TYR A 302 -33.81 15.96 3.28
N GLY A 303 -34.19 14.68 3.34
CA GLY A 303 -34.56 13.88 2.15
C GLY A 303 -33.39 13.55 1.22
N LYS A 304 -32.15 13.46 1.73
CA LYS A 304 -30.92 13.35 0.93
C LYS A 304 -30.27 11.97 0.87
N THR A 305 -30.89 10.96 1.48
CA THR A 305 -30.36 9.59 1.55
C THR A 305 -30.42 8.85 0.21
N GLU A 306 -31.37 9.16 -0.68
CA GLU A 306 -31.55 8.46 -1.96
C GLU A 306 -30.44 8.72 -2.98
N ILE A 307 -29.81 9.90 -2.93
CA ILE A 307 -28.78 10.33 -3.89
C ILE A 307 -27.47 9.54 -3.68
N ASN A 308 -27.07 9.28 -2.42
CA ASN A 308 -25.81 8.59 -2.12
C ASN A 308 -25.82 7.12 -2.59
N TYR A 309 -26.93 6.41 -2.38
CA TYR A 309 -27.06 5.01 -2.82
C TYR A 309 -27.19 4.87 -4.35
N LEU A 310 -27.90 5.80 -5.00
CA LEU A 310 -28.00 5.84 -6.45
C LEU A 310 -26.64 6.05 -7.11
N VAL A 311 -25.80 6.91 -6.52
CA VAL A 311 -24.48 7.15 -7.10
C VAL A 311 -23.54 5.99 -6.83
N ILE A 312 -23.56 5.35 -5.65
CA ILE A 312 -22.82 4.08 -5.41
C ILE A 312 -23.24 3.00 -6.42
N GLY A 313 -24.53 2.91 -6.75
CA GLY A 313 -25.05 2.00 -7.78
C GLY A 313 -24.52 2.32 -9.19
N ILE A 314 -24.58 3.59 -9.61
CA ILE A 314 -24.04 4.04 -10.90
C ILE A 314 -22.53 3.81 -10.98
N MET A 315 -21.82 4.09 -9.90
CA MET A 315 -20.39 3.91 -9.74
C MET A 315 -19.99 2.44 -9.95
N ALA A 316 -20.73 1.52 -9.36
CA ALA A 316 -20.49 0.11 -9.52
C ALA A 316 -20.81 -0.37 -10.95
N ILE A 317 -21.84 0.18 -11.59
CA ILE A 317 -22.15 -0.06 -13.01
C ILE A 317 -20.99 0.41 -13.90
N ILE A 318 -20.41 1.59 -13.66
CA ILE A 318 -19.30 2.08 -14.49
C ILE A 318 -18.03 1.24 -14.30
N CYS A 319 -17.73 0.81 -13.07
CA CYS A 319 -16.65 -0.17 -12.80
C CYS A 319 -16.85 -1.48 -13.57
N ILE A 320 -18.10 -1.98 -13.61
CA ILE A 320 -18.47 -3.17 -14.39
C ILE A 320 -18.28 -2.91 -15.89
N LEU A 321 -18.71 -1.76 -16.41
CA LEU A 321 -18.57 -1.42 -17.83
C LEU A 321 -17.11 -1.29 -18.26
N ILE A 322 -16.24 -0.68 -17.44
CA ILE A 322 -14.81 -0.56 -17.71
C ILE A 322 -14.12 -1.93 -17.66
N TYR A 323 -14.52 -2.78 -16.71
CA TYR A 323 -14.04 -4.16 -16.66
C TYR A 323 -14.48 -4.95 -17.90
N VAL A 324 -15.76 -4.90 -18.27
CA VAL A 324 -16.32 -5.54 -19.47
C VAL A 324 -15.63 -5.03 -20.73
N TYR A 325 -15.40 -3.72 -20.85
CA TYR A 325 -14.66 -3.11 -21.95
C TYR A 325 -13.20 -3.58 -22.00
N SER A 326 -12.53 -3.69 -20.85
CA SER A 326 -11.16 -4.19 -20.76
C SER A 326 -11.03 -5.65 -21.19
N VAL A 327 -12.10 -6.43 -21.03
CA VAL A 327 -12.23 -7.84 -21.44
C VAL A 327 -12.56 -7.97 -22.92
N PHE A 328 -13.45 -7.12 -23.46
CA PHE A 328 -13.93 -7.25 -24.84
C PHE A 328 -12.93 -6.79 -25.91
N ILE A 329 -12.00 -5.89 -25.59
CA ILE A 329 -11.11 -5.27 -26.60
C ILE A 329 -9.73 -5.93 -26.71
N LYS A 330 -9.29 -6.75 -25.75
CA LYS A 330 -8.04 -7.50 -25.86
C LYS A 330 -8.23 -8.96 -25.44
N ALA A 331 -8.30 -9.83 -26.44
CA ALA A 331 -8.39 -11.27 -26.33
C ALA A 331 -7.45 -11.87 -25.26
N GLN A 332 -8.03 -12.27 -24.13
CA GLN A 332 -7.54 -13.35 -23.27
C GLN A 332 -8.76 -14.10 -22.71
N LYS A 333 -8.68 -15.44 -22.75
CA LYS A 333 -9.77 -16.36 -22.38
C LYS A 333 -10.34 -16.03 -21.01
N ILE A 334 -11.67 -15.99 -20.96
CA ILE A 334 -12.48 -15.71 -19.78
C ILE A 334 -12.14 -16.72 -18.68
N ASN A 335 -11.83 -16.23 -17.47
CA ASN A 335 -12.07 -17.03 -16.26
C ASN A 335 -13.35 -16.50 -15.58
N PHE A 336 -14.49 -17.05 -15.99
CA PHE A 336 -15.86 -16.66 -15.59
C PHE A 336 -16.02 -16.63 -14.05
N LYS A 337 -15.16 -17.39 -13.41
CA LYS A 337 -14.86 -17.56 -12.00
C LYS A 337 -14.62 -16.24 -11.23
N THR A 338 -13.96 -15.25 -11.81
CA THR A 338 -13.63 -13.98 -11.09
C THR A 338 -14.67 -12.87 -11.19
N VAL A 339 -15.58 -12.95 -12.16
CA VAL A 339 -16.45 -11.81 -12.56
C VAL A 339 -17.85 -11.96 -11.99
N LEU A 340 -18.35 -13.19 -11.96
CA LEU A 340 -19.70 -13.52 -11.49
C LEU A 340 -19.94 -13.11 -10.01
N PRO A 341 -18.98 -13.27 -9.07
CA PRO A 341 -19.18 -12.79 -7.70
C PRO A 341 -19.15 -11.27 -7.60
N LEU A 342 -18.34 -10.58 -8.42
CA LEU A 342 -18.17 -9.12 -8.40
C LEU A 342 -19.45 -8.41 -8.86
N VAL A 343 -20.12 -8.99 -9.87
CA VAL A 343 -21.39 -8.53 -10.41
C VAL A 343 -22.55 -8.90 -9.47
N LEU A 344 -22.58 -10.12 -8.91
CA LEU A 344 -23.62 -10.53 -7.96
C LEU A 344 -23.58 -9.74 -6.65
N LEU A 345 -22.40 -9.41 -6.14
CA LEU A 345 -22.22 -8.73 -4.85
C LEU A 345 -22.60 -7.24 -4.91
N VAL A 346 -22.28 -6.58 -6.03
CA VAL A 346 -22.76 -5.23 -6.36
C VAL A 346 -24.28 -5.20 -6.61
N LEU A 347 -24.82 -6.21 -7.30
CA LEU A 347 -26.26 -6.27 -7.60
C LEU A 347 -27.10 -6.70 -6.39
N LEU A 348 -26.52 -7.39 -5.41
CA LEU A 348 -27.21 -7.79 -4.17
C LEU A 348 -27.15 -6.71 -3.08
N SER A 349 -26.15 -5.82 -3.11
CA SER A 349 -26.09 -4.67 -2.21
C SER A 349 -27.14 -3.60 -2.53
N VAL A 350 -27.65 -3.51 -3.77
CA VAL A 350 -28.53 -2.41 -4.23
C VAL A 350 -30.02 -2.57 -3.82
N PRO A 351 -30.69 -3.75 -3.86
CA PRO A 351 -32.13 -3.85 -3.62
C PRO A 351 -32.56 -4.09 -2.16
N LEU A 352 -31.65 -4.44 -1.24
CA LEU A 352 -31.98 -4.65 0.18
C LEU A 352 -32.05 -3.33 0.99
N ILE A 353 -31.77 -2.20 0.33
CA ILE A 353 -31.45 -0.89 0.91
C ILE A 353 -32.65 -0.07 1.41
N ILE A 354 -33.91 -0.44 1.15
CA ILE A 354 -34.97 0.57 1.26
C ILE A 354 -35.69 0.63 2.64
N PHE A 355 -35.69 -0.38 3.53
CA PHE A 355 -36.68 -0.38 4.65
C PHE A 355 -36.36 -1.03 6.03
N SER A 356 -35.12 -1.20 6.53
CA SER A 356 -34.93 -1.79 7.88
C SER A 356 -33.94 -1.09 8.83
N GLN A 357 -34.32 -0.93 10.10
CA GLN A 357 -33.52 -0.30 11.17
C GLN A 357 -32.19 -1.02 11.46
N ASP A 358 -32.10 -2.34 11.20
CA ASP A 358 -30.87 -3.13 11.40
C ASP A 358 -30.01 -3.27 10.12
N TYR A 359 -30.02 -2.25 9.26
CA TYR A 359 -29.35 -2.30 7.95
C TYR A 359 -27.85 -2.65 8.07
N ASP A 360 -27.12 -1.95 8.93
CA ASP A 360 -25.67 -2.09 9.06
C ASP A 360 -25.27 -3.52 9.47
N GLN A 361 -26.05 -4.12 10.38
CA GLN A 361 -25.84 -5.50 10.84
C GLN A 361 -26.13 -6.52 9.73
N LYS A 362 -27.24 -6.35 9.00
CA LYS A 362 -27.60 -7.26 7.89
C LYS A 362 -26.61 -7.18 6.74
N LEU A 363 -26.12 -5.98 6.45
CA LEU A 363 -25.10 -5.75 5.43
C LEU A 363 -23.78 -6.42 5.84
N ALA A 364 -23.30 -6.17 7.06
CA ALA A 364 -22.10 -6.81 7.58
C ALA A 364 -22.21 -8.34 7.52
N PHE A 365 -23.34 -8.90 7.96
CA PHE A 365 -23.61 -10.34 7.88
C PHE A 365 -23.55 -10.86 6.44
N PHE A 366 -24.16 -10.15 5.48
CA PHE A 366 -24.11 -10.50 4.07
C PHE A 366 -22.67 -10.56 3.54
N TYR A 367 -21.85 -9.53 3.79
CA TYR A 367 -20.45 -9.51 3.37
C TYR A 367 -19.61 -10.63 4.01
N ASN A 368 -19.88 -10.99 5.28
CA ASN A 368 -19.26 -12.14 5.94
C ASN A 368 -19.57 -13.46 5.21
N VAL A 369 -20.84 -13.69 4.87
CA VAL A 369 -21.27 -14.90 4.14
C VAL A 369 -20.64 -14.93 2.74
N VAL A 370 -20.61 -13.81 2.03
CA VAL A 370 -20.04 -13.77 0.69
C VAL A 370 -18.53 -14.01 0.71
N LEU A 371 -17.80 -13.41 1.65
CA LEU A 371 -16.36 -13.63 1.78
C LEU A 371 -16.04 -15.09 2.15
N LEU A 372 -16.89 -15.72 2.99
CA LEU A 372 -16.77 -17.15 3.31
C LEU A 372 -16.98 -18.04 2.07
N ILE A 373 -18.06 -17.80 1.31
CA ILE A 373 -18.35 -18.54 0.07
C ILE A 373 -17.19 -18.38 -0.92
N LEU A 374 -16.67 -17.17 -1.10
CA LEU A 374 -15.54 -16.89 -1.98
C LEU A 374 -14.28 -17.63 -1.55
N SER A 375 -14.02 -17.69 -0.24
CA SER A 375 -12.88 -18.41 0.32
C SER A 375 -12.97 -19.90 0.03
N ILE A 376 -14.12 -20.53 0.30
CA ILE A 376 -14.37 -21.95 0.03
C ILE A 376 -14.29 -22.25 -1.46
N TRP A 377 -14.92 -21.41 -2.28
CA TRP A 377 -14.91 -21.58 -3.73
C TRP A 377 -13.50 -21.44 -4.31
N LYS A 378 -12.66 -20.52 -3.80
CA LYS A 378 -11.25 -20.41 -4.22
C LYS A 378 -10.43 -21.62 -3.83
N ILE A 379 -10.67 -22.20 -2.65
CA ILE A 379 -10.05 -23.46 -2.22
C ILE A 379 -10.46 -24.59 -3.16
N TYR A 380 -11.76 -24.74 -3.43
CA TYR A 380 -12.29 -25.75 -4.35
C TYR A 380 -11.72 -25.59 -5.75
N ASP A 381 -11.69 -24.36 -6.27
CA ASP A 381 -11.21 -24.04 -7.60
C ASP A 381 -9.71 -24.31 -7.74
N GLY A 382 -8.93 -23.94 -6.73
CA GLY A 382 -7.51 -24.26 -6.63
C GLY A 382 -7.27 -25.76 -6.69
N ILE A 383 -8.01 -26.55 -5.91
CA ILE A 383 -7.94 -28.03 -5.90
C ILE A 383 -8.30 -28.61 -7.27
N HIS A 384 -9.42 -28.20 -7.85
CA HIS A 384 -9.94 -28.77 -9.09
C HIS A 384 -9.04 -28.45 -10.30
N ASN A 385 -8.55 -27.21 -10.39
CA ASN A 385 -7.69 -26.78 -11.49
C ASN A 385 -6.19 -27.01 -11.21
N GLN A 386 -5.83 -27.62 -10.08
CA GLN A 386 -4.46 -27.82 -9.61
C GLN A 386 -3.63 -26.52 -9.53
N GLN A 387 -4.30 -25.39 -9.29
CA GLN A 387 -3.66 -24.08 -9.18
C GLN A 387 -3.36 -23.76 -7.72
N LYS A 388 -2.10 -23.99 -7.33
CA LYS A 388 -1.62 -23.73 -5.96
C LYS A 388 -1.87 -22.28 -5.50
N GLY A 389 -1.74 -21.31 -6.40
CA GLY A 389 -1.95 -19.89 -6.09
C GLY A 389 -3.37 -19.61 -5.62
N ASP A 390 -4.38 -20.09 -6.36
CA ASP A 390 -5.79 -19.89 -6.00
C ASP A 390 -6.18 -20.62 -4.71
N PHE A 391 -5.64 -21.82 -4.50
CA PHE A 391 -5.82 -22.57 -3.26
C PHE A 391 -5.28 -21.80 -2.04
N MET A 392 -4.03 -21.34 -2.10
CA MET A 392 -3.41 -20.56 -1.02
C MET A 392 -4.13 -19.23 -0.77
N THR A 393 -4.59 -18.59 -1.84
CA THR A 393 -5.36 -17.35 -1.75
C THR A 393 -6.69 -17.56 -1.04
N GLY A 394 -7.41 -18.66 -1.34
CA GLY A 394 -8.65 -19.01 -0.66
C GLY A 394 -8.45 -19.32 0.83
N ILE A 395 -7.37 -20.02 1.19
CA ILE A 395 -7.04 -20.25 2.61
C ILE A 395 -6.71 -18.94 3.30
N PHE A 396 -5.93 -18.06 2.67
CA PHE A 396 -5.60 -16.76 3.24
C PHE A 396 -6.87 -15.93 3.56
N TYR A 397 -7.85 -15.89 2.65
CA TYR A 397 -9.12 -15.19 2.91
C TYR A 397 -9.91 -15.80 4.07
N LEU A 398 -9.96 -17.13 4.15
CA LEU A 398 -10.62 -17.84 5.25
C LEU A 398 -9.96 -17.51 6.60
N LEU A 399 -8.63 -17.49 6.64
CA LEU A 399 -7.87 -17.18 7.84
C LEU A 399 -8.02 -15.73 8.27
N MET A 400 -7.95 -14.80 7.32
CA MET A 400 -8.19 -13.39 7.58
C MET A 400 -9.57 -13.16 8.22
N LEU A 401 -10.61 -13.80 7.67
CA LEU A 401 -11.96 -13.74 8.21
C LEU A 401 -12.05 -14.39 9.61
N ALA A 402 -11.50 -15.58 9.79
CA ALA A 402 -11.53 -16.28 11.06
C ALA A 402 -10.80 -15.51 12.18
N LEU A 403 -9.63 -14.94 11.87
CA LEU A 403 -8.85 -14.13 12.81
C LEU A 403 -9.60 -12.86 13.20
N ALA A 404 -10.17 -12.15 12.22
CA ALA A 404 -10.97 -10.95 12.50
C ALA A 404 -12.16 -11.25 13.42
N ARG A 405 -12.94 -12.29 13.10
CA ARG A 405 -14.09 -12.69 13.93
C ARG A 405 -13.68 -13.17 15.31
N TYR A 406 -12.49 -13.75 15.44
CA TYR A 406 -11.97 -14.13 16.73
C TYR A 406 -11.71 -12.90 17.62
N PHE A 407 -11.09 -11.84 17.09
CA PHE A 407 -10.88 -10.59 17.86
C PHE A 407 -12.21 -9.95 18.30
N ASP A 408 -13.24 -10.03 17.46
CA ASP A 408 -14.57 -9.48 17.78
C ASP A 408 -15.33 -10.34 18.81
N LEU A 409 -15.12 -11.66 18.83
CA LEU A 409 -15.84 -12.59 19.70
C LEU A 409 -15.12 -12.89 21.02
N PHE A 410 -13.80 -12.72 21.08
CA PHE A 410 -12.98 -13.11 22.22
C PHE A 410 -11.98 -12.01 22.60
N GLU A 411 -12.21 -11.37 23.74
CA GLU A 411 -11.32 -10.33 24.31
C GLU A 411 -10.00 -10.88 24.90
N ASN A 412 -9.69 -12.17 24.71
CA ASN A 412 -8.54 -12.81 25.35
C ASN A 412 -7.34 -12.95 24.39
N TYR A 413 -6.37 -12.04 24.54
CA TYR A 413 -5.14 -11.96 23.75
C TYR A 413 -4.25 -13.22 23.77
N VAL A 414 -4.30 -14.05 24.82
CA VAL A 414 -3.45 -15.25 24.94
C VAL A 414 -3.94 -16.37 24.02
N ILE A 415 -5.25 -16.62 24.03
CA ILE A 415 -5.88 -17.62 23.17
C ILE A 415 -5.75 -17.19 21.70
N THR A 416 -5.77 -15.88 21.41
CA THR A 416 -5.47 -15.32 20.09
C THR A 416 -4.10 -15.73 19.60
N GLY A 417 -3.05 -15.52 20.42
CA GLY A 417 -1.68 -15.86 20.06
C GLY A 417 -1.51 -17.36 19.75
N ILE A 418 -2.17 -18.21 20.54
CA ILE A 418 -2.18 -19.67 20.30
C ILE A 418 -2.88 -20.00 18.98
N LEU A 419 -4.01 -19.37 18.67
CA LEU A 419 -4.71 -19.53 17.39
C LEU A 419 -3.87 -19.10 16.19
N PHE A 420 -3.16 -17.98 16.26
CA PHE A 420 -2.22 -17.55 15.22
C PHE A 420 -1.13 -18.60 14.96
N ILE A 421 -0.58 -19.17 16.02
CA ILE A 421 0.44 -20.22 15.95
C ILE A 421 -0.13 -21.50 15.32
N VAL A 422 -1.33 -21.93 15.73
CA VAL A 422 -2.00 -23.13 15.19
C VAL A 422 -2.38 -22.94 13.72
N LEU A 423 -2.92 -21.78 13.34
CA LEU A 423 -3.29 -21.47 11.96
C LEU A 423 -2.05 -21.36 11.07
N GLY A 424 -0.96 -20.77 11.57
CA GLY A 424 0.33 -20.72 10.89
C GLY A 424 0.93 -22.11 10.67
N MET A 425 0.86 -23.00 11.68
CA MET A 425 1.25 -24.41 11.52
C MET A 425 0.33 -25.14 10.52
N GLY A 426 -0.98 -24.93 10.59
CA GLY A 426 -1.95 -25.50 9.65
C GLY A 426 -1.66 -25.13 8.20
N LEU A 427 -1.36 -23.85 7.94
CA LEU A 427 -0.91 -23.37 6.62
C LEU A 427 0.36 -24.07 6.15
N TYR A 428 1.35 -24.21 7.02
CA TYR A 428 2.60 -24.89 6.69
C TYR A 428 2.36 -26.37 6.32
N PHE A 429 1.54 -27.08 7.10
CA PHE A 429 1.18 -28.47 6.81
C PHE A 429 0.37 -28.62 5.53
N ILE A 430 -0.61 -27.74 5.29
CA ILE A 430 -1.42 -27.73 4.08
C ILE A 430 -0.57 -27.45 2.84
N ASN A 431 0.38 -26.51 2.93
CA ASN A 431 1.36 -26.24 1.87
C ASN A 431 2.25 -27.46 1.57
N ASN A 432 2.73 -28.14 2.62
CA ASN A 432 3.54 -29.34 2.46
C ASN A 432 2.74 -30.52 1.88
N PHE A 433 1.49 -30.69 2.29
CA PHE A 433 0.59 -31.71 1.74
C PHE A 433 0.31 -31.45 0.25
N TRP A 434 0.03 -30.20 -0.12
CA TRP A 434 -0.18 -29.80 -1.50
C TRP A 434 1.05 -30.11 -2.37
N ASN A 435 2.24 -29.73 -1.90
CA ASN A 435 3.50 -30.00 -2.61
C ASN A 435 3.69 -31.51 -2.80
N LYS A 436 3.49 -32.33 -1.76
CA LYS A 436 3.64 -33.79 -1.88
C LYS A 436 2.64 -34.44 -2.83
N LYS A 437 1.41 -33.93 -2.91
CA LYS A 437 0.33 -34.54 -3.71
C LYS A 437 0.35 -34.11 -5.18
N PHE A 438 0.82 -32.89 -5.49
CA PHE A 438 0.71 -32.30 -6.82
C PHE A 438 2.07 -31.92 -7.47
N SER A 439 3.22 -32.14 -6.82
CA SER A 439 4.55 -31.92 -7.45
C SER A 439 5.08 -33.14 -8.22
N LYS A 440 4.26 -33.75 -9.07
CA LYS A 440 4.72 -34.74 -10.06
C LYS A 440 4.63 -34.17 -11.46
#